data_AF-A0A443R1F1-F1
#
_entry.id   AF-A0A443R1F1-F1
#
_cell.length_a   1.000
_cell.length_b   1.000
_cell.length_c   1.000
_cell.angle_alpha   90.00
_cell.angle_beta   90.00
_cell.angle_gamma   90.00
#
_symmetry.space_group_name_H-M   'P 1'
#
loop_
_entity.id
_entity.type
_entity.pdbx_description
1 polymer ?
#
loop_
_entity_poly.entity_id
_entity_poly.type
_entity_poly.pdbx_seq_one_letter_code
_entity_poly.pdbx_strand_id
1 'polypeptide(L)'
;MLLFNIFLILTVICAAKFCASQDYSDEETAKKFLEFLNANKSQEYKTLSNANWNYSTNLNPFTKKILLQETARSEQLDRIFWEELIKYKYETFKDPLVRRQFKKLSILGSAALGDKAQR
;
A
#
# COMPACT_ATOMS: atom_id res chain seq x y z
N MET A 1 9.27 -26.08 22.49
CA MET A 1 10.02 -25.68 21.28
C MET A 1 9.41 -26.20 19.97
N LEU A 2 8.91 -27.45 19.91
CA LEU A 2 8.27 -28.02 18.71
C LEU A 2 6.93 -27.37 18.31
N LEU A 3 6.10 -26.96 19.28
CA LEU A 3 4.79 -26.34 19.02
C LEU A 3 4.89 -24.94 18.38
N PHE A 4 5.93 -24.17 18.71
CA PHE A 4 6.15 -22.84 18.14
C PHE A 4 6.56 -22.92 16.66
N ASN A 5 7.34 -23.94 16.30
CA ASN A 5 7.71 -24.24 14.91
C ASN A 5 6.50 -24.70 14.08
N ILE A 6 5.60 -25.49 14.65
CA ILE A 6 4.37 -25.91 13.95
C ILE A 6 3.46 -24.69 13.68
N PHE A 7 3.32 -23.77 14.63
CA PHE A 7 2.53 -22.54 14.45
C PHE A 7 3.15 -21.60 13.40
N LEU A 8 4.48 -21.47 13.39
CA LEU A 8 5.22 -20.74 12.36
C LEU A 8 5.05 -21.37 10.97
N ILE A 9 5.13 -22.69 10.87
CA ILE A 9 4.94 -23.42 9.61
C ILE A 9 3.48 -23.30 9.12
N LEU A 10 2.50 -23.37 10.01
CA LEU A 10 1.08 -23.24 9.64
C LEU A 10 0.76 -21.83 9.12
N THR A 11 1.30 -20.79 9.76
CA THR A 11 1.10 -19.39 9.34
C THR A 11 1.79 -19.08 8.01
N VAL A 12 2.99 -19.62 7.78
CA VAL A 12 3.70 -19.51 6.49
C VAL A 12 2.94 -20.25 5.37
N ILE A 13 2.41 -21.45 5.64
CA ILE A 13 1.60 -22.20 4.66
C ILE A 13 0.27 -21.48 4.37
N CYS A 14 -0.39 -20.92 5.38
CA CYS A 14 -1.61 -20.11 5.18
C CYS A 14 -1.34 -18.84 4.36
N ALA A 15 -0.25 -18.12 4.64
CA ALA A 15 0.15 -16.94 3.86
C ALA A 15 0.53 -17.30 2.42
N ALA A 16 1.20 -18.44 2.21
CA ALA A 16 1.53 -18.95 0.87
C ALA A 16 0.28 -19.37 0.08
N LYS A 17 -0.71 -20.00 0.73
CA LYS A 17 -2.00 -20.33 0.09
C LYS A 17 -2.81 -19.08 -0.27
N PHE A 18 -2.80 -18.07 0.59
CA PHE A 18 -3.45 -16.78 0.32
C PHE A 18 -2.82 -16.08 -0.90
N CYS A 19 -1.51 -16.15 -1.07
CA CYS A 19 -0.81 -15.60 -2.23
C CYS A 19 -1.02 -16.42 -3.52
N ALA A 20 -1.15 -17.75 -3.41
CA ALA A 20 -1.27 -18.65 -4.56
C ALA A 20 -2.69 -18.81 -5.13
N SER A 21 -3.74 -18.36 -4.42
CA SER A 21 -5.14 -18.54 -4.85
C SER A 21 -5.94 -17.23 -5.01
N GLN A 22 -5.30 -16.05 -4.96
CA GLN A 22 -5.98 -14.79 -5.18
C GLN A 22 -6.48 -14.72 -6.64
N ASP A 23 -7.79 -14.81 -6.86
CA ASP A 23 -8.39 -14.60 -8.18
C ASP A 23 -8.48 -13.10 -8.47
N TYR A 24 -7.50 -12.60 -9.23
CA TYR A 24 -7.43 -11.21 -9.66
C TYR A 24 -8.52 -10.80 -10.66
N SER A 25 -9.36 -11.74 -11.10
CA SER A 25 -10.53 -11.48 -11.95
C SER A 25 -11.82 -11.37 -11.12
N ASP A 26 -11.80 -11.76 -9.84
CA ASP A 26 -12.96 -11.67 -8.95
C ASP A 26 -13.12 -10.25 -8.38
N GLU A 27 -14.26 -9.63 -8.70
CA GLU A 27 -14.57 -8.26 -8.28
C GLU A 27 -14.80 -8.16 -6.76
N GLU A 28 -15.31 -9.21 -6.11
CA GLU A 28 -15.56 -9.18 -4.66
C GLU A 28 -14.24 -9.16 -3.87
N THR A 29 -13.28 -9.97 -4.30
CA THR A 29 -11.91 -9.93 -3.79
C THR A 29 -11.26 -8.55 -4.03
N ALA A 30 -11.49 -7.95 -5.20
CA ALA A 30 -11.00 -6.62 -5.52
C ALA A 30 -11.60 -5.52 -4.61
N LYS A 31 -12.88 -5.62 -4.26
CA LYS A 31 -13.55 -4.69 -3.30
C LYS A 31 -12.94 -4.78 -1.91
N LYS A 32 -12.72 -5.99 -1.39
CA LYS A 32 -12.05 -6.22 -0.10
C LYS A 32 -10.63 -5.66 -0.10
N PHE A 33 -9.91 -5.81 -1.21
CA PHE A 33 -8.60 -5.20 -1.36
C PHE A 33 -8.66 -3.66 -1.33
N LEU A 34 -9.64 -3.03 -1.99
CA LEU A 34 -9.83 -1.58 -1.93
C LEU A 34 -10.15 -1.09 -0.51
N GLU A 35 -10.96 -1.82 0.25
CA GLU A 35 -11.26 -1.50 1.66
C GLU A 35 -10.00 -1.56 2.52
N PHE A 36 -9.21 -2.64 2.37
CA PHE A 36 -7.93 -2.79 3.06
C PHE A 36 -6.94 -1.68 2.69
N LEU A 37 -6.82 -1.38 1.39
CA LEU A 37 -5.97 -0.31 0.88
C LEU A 37 -6.39 1.03 1.46
N ASN A 38 -7.69 1.35 1.46
CA ASN A 38 -8.22 2.61 1.98
C ASN A 38 -7.95 2.79 3.47
N ALA A 39 -8.13 1.74 4.28
CA ALA A 39 -7.84 1.78 5.71
C ALA A 39 -6.36 2.06 5.99
N ASN A 40 -5.46 1.35 5.30
CA ASN A 40 -4.01 1.57 5.44
C ASN A 40 -3.62 2.98 4.96
N LYS A 41 -4.00 3.36 3.74
CA LYS A 41 -3.69 4.68 3.17
C LYS A 41 -4.19 5.83 4.04
N SER A 42 -5.38 5.71 4.63
CA SER A 42 -5.92 6.76 5.51
C SER A 42 -5.05 6.97 6.75
N GLN A 43 -4.57 5.89 7.36
CA GLN A 43 -3.66 5.97 8.51
C GLN A 43 -2.31 6.57 8.10
N GLU A 44 -1.79 6.16 6.94
CA GLU A 44 -0.55 6.66 6.37
C GLU A 44 -0.60 8.15 6.05
N TYR A 45 -1.65 8.58 5.34
CA TYR A 45 -1.86 9.99 5.01
C TYR A 45 -1.98 10.87 6.24
N LYS A 46 -2.62 10.38 7.32
CA LYS A 46 -2.68 11.10 8.59
C LYS A 46 -1.28 11.36 9.15
N THR A 47 -0.43 10.33 9.18
CA THR A 47 0.94 10.43 9.68
C THR A 47 1.77 11.39 8.84
N LEU A 48 1.76 11.25 7.51
CA LEU A 48 2.51 12.11 6.60
C LEU A 48 2.03 13.56 6.66
N SER A 49 0.71 13.79 6.73
CA SER A 49 0.13 15.14 6.83
C SER A 49 0.57 15.83 8.13
N ASN A 50 0.59 15.11 9.24
CA ASN A 50 1.08 15.64 10.52
C ASN A 50 2.57 15.97 10.47
N ALA A 51 3.39 15.11 9.87
CA ALA A 51 4.83 15.38 9.68
C ALA A 51 5.07 16.63 8.82
N ASN A 52 4.31 16.76 7.73
CA ASN A 52 4.37 17.92 6.85
C ASN A 52 3.94 19.21 7.57
N TRP A 53 2.84 19.15 8.33
CA TRP A 53 2.37 20.28 9.13
C TRP A 53 3.43 20.71 10.15
N ASN A 54 3.97 19.75 10.91
CA ASN A 54 4.99 20.02 11.92
C ASN A 54 6.24 20.70 11.34
N TYR A 55 6.71 20.25 10.17
CA TYR A 55 7.83 20.92 9.49
C TYR A 55 7.45 22.32 9.00
N SER A 56 6.26 22.49 8.45
CA SER A 56 5.79 23.76 7.91
C SER A 56 5.58 24.82 8.99
N THR A 57 5.13 24.43 10.19
CA THR A 57 4.90 25.35 11.32
C THR A 57 6.08 25.48 12.26
N ASN A 58 7.06 24.57 12.19
CA ASN A 58 8.28 24.60 13.01
C ASN A 58 9.48 24.15 12.15
N LEU A 59 10.03 25.08 11.39
CA LEU A 59 11.05 24.83 10.38
C LEU A 59 12.45 24.62 11.02
N ASN A 60 12.84 23.36 11.22
CA ASN A 60 14.15 23.02 11.76
C ASN A 60 14.67 21.66 11.23
N PRO A 61 15.97 21.33 11.42
CA PRO A 61 16.54 20.08 10.89
C PRO A 61 15.88 18.80 11.42
N PHE A 62 15.37 18.80 12.65
CA PHE A 62 14.71 17.65 13.25
C PHE A 62 13.34 17.38 12.61
N THR A 63 12.50 18.41 12.48
CA THR A 63 11.18 18.29 11.81
C THR A 63 11.34 17.97 10.33
N LYS A 64 12.37 18.52 9.67
CA LYS A 64 12.73 18.15 8.28
C LYS A 64 13.04 16.66 8.15
N LYS A 65 13.86 16.12 9.06
CA LYS A 65 14.25 14.71 9.05
C LYS A 65 13.03 13.80 9.18
N ILE A 66 12.11 14.12 10.10
CA ILE A 66 10.87 13.35 10.28
C ILE A 66 10.03 13.37 9.00
N LEU A 67 9.83 14.54 8.38
CA LEU A 67 9.08 14.63 7.13
C LEU A 67 9.69 13.75 6.02
N LEU A 68 11.01 13.78 5.85
CA LEU A 68 11.70 12.96 4.84
C LEU A 68 11.54 11.46 5.13
N GLN A 69 11.62 11.04 6.39
CA GLN A 69 11.43 9.65 6.79
C GLN A 69 10.01 9.16 6.50
N GLU A 70 8.98 9.95 6.87
CA GLU A 70 7.58 9.59 6.61
C GLU A 70 7.25 9.63 5.12
N THR A 71 7.86 10.54 4.35
CA THR A 71 7.70 10.59 2.89
C THR A 71 8.24 9.31 2.24
N ALA A 72 9.48 8.92 2.57
CA ALA A 72 10.09 7.70 2.04
C ALA A 72 9.29 6.43 2.42
N ARG A 73 8.78 6.38 3.66
CA ARG A 73 7.93 5.28 4.13
C ARG A 73 6.61 5.22 3.35
N SER A 74 5.97 6.36 3.12
CA SER A 74 4.75 6.45 2.31
C SER A 74 5.02 5.95 0.88
N GLU A 75 6.08 6.43 0.23
CA GLU A 75 6.42 6.02 -1.15
C GLU A 75 6.69 4.52 -1.28
N GLN A 76 7.33 3.91 -0.26
CA GLN A 76 7.54 2.46 -0.23
C GLN A 76 6.21 1.70 -0.14
N LEU A 77 5.28 2.15 0.71
CA LEU A 77 3.95 1.54 0.81
C LEU A 77 3.14 1.73 -0.47
N ASP A 78 3.22 2.91 -1.11
CA ASP A 78 2.60 3.21 -2.39
C ASP A 78 3.04 2.18 -3.46
N ARG A 79 4.33 1.87 -3.51
CA ARG A 79 4.88 0.85 -4.42
C ARG A 79 4.34 -0.54 -4.12
N ILE A 80 4.35 -0.98 -2.86
CA ILE A 80 3.85 -2.31 -2.46
C ILE A 80 2.38 -2.49 -2.84
N PHE A 81 1.54 -1.49 -2.53
CA PHE A 81 0.12 -1.54 -2.88
C PHE A 81 -0.10 -1.52 -4.40
N TRP A 82 0.69 -0.74 -5.12
CA TRP A 82 0.60 -0.68 -6.58
C TRP A 82 0.97 -2.01 -7.24
N GLU A 83 2.05 -2.65 -6.80
CA GLU A 83 2.49 -3.97 -7.32
C GLU A 83 1.39 -5.02 -7.16
N GLU A 84 0.60 -4.95 -6.09
CA GLU A 84 -0.57 -5.82 -5.90
C GLU A 84 -1.78 -5.37 -6.75
N LEU A 85 -2.04 -4.07 -6.80
CA LEU A 85 -3.19 -3.50 -7.48
C LEU A 85 -3.20 -3.74 -8.99
N ILE A 86 -2.03 -3.68 -9.65
CA ILE A 86 -1.92 -3.88 -11.11
C ILE A 86 -2.18 -5.32 -11.56
N LYS A 87 -2.24 -6.28 -10.63
CA LYS A 87 -2.55 -7.67 -10.95
C LYS A 87 -4.04 -7.87 -11.26
N TYR A 88 -4.91 -7.02 -10.72
CA TYR A 88 -6.36 -7.09 -10.91
C TYR A 88 -6.78 -6.72 -12.34
N LYS A 89 -7.63 -7.56 -12.95
CA LYS A 89 -8.22 -7.32 -14.28
C LYS A 89 -9.42 -6.39 -14.20
N TYR A 90 -9.21 -5.19 -13.65
CA TYR A 90 -10.31 -4.32 -13.24
C TYR A 90 -11.16 -3.84 -14.41
N GLU A 91 -10.66 -3.87 -15.65
CA GLU A 91 -11.43 -3.52 -16.85
C GLU A 91 -12.64 -4.44 -17.06
N THR A 92 -12.61 -5.67 -16.54
CA THR A 92 -13.71 -6.65 -16.66
C THR A 92 -14.76 -6.54 -15.55
N PHE A 93 -14.51 -5.74 -14.51
CA PHE A 93 -15.44 -5.60 -13.39
C PHE A 93 -16.74 -4.92 -13.81
N LYS A 94 -17.85 -5.32 -13.20
CA LYS A 94 -19.20 -4.80 -13.46
C LYS A 94 -19.41 -3.43 -12.83
N ASP A 95 -18.95 -3.24 -11.59
CA ASP A 95 -19.14 -1.98 -10.87
C ASP A 95 -18.26 -0.83 -11.43
N PRO A 96 -18.85 0.23 -12.01
CA PRO A 96 -18.10 1.35 -12.55
C PRO A 96 -17.29 2.13 -11.50
N LEU A 97 -17.72 2.15 -10.23
CA LEU A 97 -17.01 2.83 -9.15
C LEU A 97 -15.75 2.08 -8.76
N VAL A 98 -15.79 0.74 -8.75
CA VAL A 98 -14.61 -0.10 -8.54
C VAL A 98 -13.62 0.14 -9.68
N ARG A 99 -14.07 0.07 -10.95
CA ARG A 99 -13.20 0.34 -12.11
C ARG A 99 -12.53 1.72 -12.02
N ARG A 100 -13.29 2.74 -11.64
CA ARG A 100 -12.79 4.11 -11.49
C ARG A 100 -11.69 4.20 -10.43
N GLN A 101 -11.85 3.52 -9.30
CA GLN A 101 -10.85 3.50 -8.22
C GLN A 101 -9.56 2.81 -8.68
N PHE A 102 -9.66 1.61 -9.27
CA PHE A 102 -8.50 0.90 -9.80
C PHE A 102 -7.77 1.70 -10.88
N LYS A 103 -8.50 2.30 -11.83
CA LYS A 103 -7.91 3.16 -12.87
C LYS A 103 -7.15 4.36 -12.28
N LYS A 104 -7.65 4.95 -11.20
CA LYS A 104 -6.96 6.07 -10.54
C LYS A 104 -5.68 5.59 -9.84
N LEU A 105 -5.77 4.47 -9.14
CA LEU A 105 -4.69 3.93 -8.30
C LEU A 105 -3.61 3.19 -9.10
N SER A 106 -3.89 2.78 -10.35
CA SER A 106 -2.89 2.17 -11.24
C SER A 106 -1.82 3.15 -11.73
N ILE A 107 -2.03 4.46 -11.54
CA ILE A 107 -1.05 5.51 -11.83
C ILE A 107 -0.23 5.76 -10.57
N LEU A 108 1.01 5.26 -10.53
CA LEU A 108 1.87 5.28 -9.33
C LEU A 108 2.39 6.68 -8.95
N GLY A 109 2.48 7.62 -9.88
CA GLY A 109 2.97 8.99 -9.59
C GLY A 109 4.48 9.04 -9.30
N SER A 110 4.90 9.82 -8.30
CA SER A 110 6.32 10.05 -7.97
C SER A 110 7.06 8.79 -7.52
N ALA A 111 6.36 7.84 -6.89
CA ALA A 111 6.94 6.56 -6.47
C ALA A 111 7.43 5.70 -7.66
N ALA A 112 7.07 6.06 -8.89
CA ALA A 112 7.61 5.42 -10.10
C ALA A 112 9.08 5.78 -10.39
N LEU A 113 9.61 6.87 -9.80
CA LEU A 113 10.93 7.40 -10.14
C LEU A 113 12.11 6.57 -9.60
N GLY A 114 11.87 5.64 -8.68
CA GLY A 114 12.89 4.76 -8.10
C GLY A 114 13.91 5.49 -7.22
N ASP A 115 14.57 4.73 -6.36
CA ASP A 115 15.36 5.23 -5.22
C ASP A 115 16.53 6.17 -5.59
N LYS A 116 16.99 6.13 -6.85
CA LYS A 116 18.13 6.94 -7.32
C LYS A 116 17.73 8.37 -7.71
N ALA A 117 16.48 8.59 -8.07
CA ALA A 117 16.00 9.90 -8.52
C ALA A 117 15.38 10.74 -7.40
N GLN A 118 15.14 10.14 -6.23
CA GLN A 118 14.50 10.78 -5.06
C GLN A 118 15.50 11.30 -4.02
N ARG A 119 16.81 11.32 -4.33
CA ARG A 119 17.88 11.83 -3.45
C ARG A 119 18.36 13.21 -3.87
#